data_AF-A0A5E6SG98-F1
#
_entry.id   AF-A0A5E6SG98-F1
#
_cell.length_a   1.000
_cell.length_b   1.000
_cell.length_c   1.000
_cell.angle_alpha   90.00
_cell.angle_beta   90.00
_cell.angle_gamma   90.00
#
_symmetry.space_group_name_H-M   'P 1'
#
loop_
_entity.id
_entity.type
_entity.pdbx_description
1 polymer ?
#
loop_
_entity_poly.entity_id
_entity_poly.type
_entity_poly.pdbx_seq_one_letter_code
_entity_poly.pdbx_strand_id
1 'polypeptide(L)'
;MDIRRNHRDMTPQQKSAFIDAILRLKNNVDSVLRPGQQCRYDDFVQIHKNSMGGASPLVPNPHRSPLFYPWHRILIRQFELALQSAASDPTITLPYWNWQLTGADNPFTSDFMGSNGDNLQDQRVTSGPFSREQSQFDVRVWDEGTGNTGIRRNLGAIGALPSAETVISTLNRAPYWMNGSGWENVSEIELHNPVHAWIGGSMGDASSPNDPIFFLHHCYLDLLWERWKHQHPGTPGFTNEAGSTDMNETVLIFHPANELAPWAQTFTVQQTLFTAELDYRYDYI
;
A
#
# COMPACT_ATOMS: atom_id res chain seq x y z
N MET A 1 4.25 17.88 -10.08
CA MET A 1 4.85 17.17 -8.95
C MET A 1 3.98 17.24 -7.70
N ASP A 2 3.40 16.10 -7.37
CA ASP A 2 2.57 15.87 -6.18
C ASP A 2 3.44 15.78 -4.91
N ILE A 3 2.88 16.17 -3.77
CA ILE A 3 3.60 16.13 -2.47
C ILE A 3 2.82 15.27 -1.48
N ARG A 4 3.35 14.08 -1.21
CA ARG A 4 2.85 13.19 -0.16
C ARG A 4 3.34 13.71 1.20
N ARG A 5 2.43 13.81 2.16
CA ARG A 5 2.68 14.32 3.50
C ARG A 5 2.21 13.35 4.56
N ASN A 6 2.66 13.55 5.80
CA ASN A 6 2.11 12.77 6.90
C ASN A 6 0.63 13.08 7.08
N HIS A 7 -0.21 12.05 7.27
CA HIS A 7 -1.65 12.24 7.50
C HIS A 7 -1.97 13.17 8.69
N ARG A 8 -1.10 13.23 9.71
CA ARG A 8 -1.27 14.13 10.86
C ARG A 8 -1.20 15.61 10.47
N ASP A 9 -0.46 15.93 9.39
CA ASP A 9 -0.21 17.28 8.92
C ASP A 9 -1.22 17.69 7.83
N MET A 10 -2.25 16.86 7.59
CA MET A 10 -3.38 17.19 6.73
C MET A 10 -4.41 18.03 7.47
N THR A 11 -4.96 19.03 6.77
CA THR A 11 -6.13 19.75 7.28
C THR A 11 -7.38 18.86 7.27
N PRO A 12 -8.41 19.18 8.07
CA PRO A 12 -9.70 18.47 8.00
C PRO A 12 -10.29 18.43 6.59
N GLN A 13 -10.12 19.50 5.80
CA GLN A 13 -10.59 19.56 4.42
C GLN A 13 -9.82 18.60 3.51
N GLN A 14 -8.49 18.49 3.69
CA GLN A 14 -7.68 17.53 2.93
C GLN A 14 -8.06 16.09 3.28
N LYS A 15 -8.31 15.79 4.57
CA LYS A 15 -8.78 14.46 4.99
C LYS A 15 -10.14 14.13 4.37
N SER A 16 -11.08 15.07 4.41
CA SER A 16 -12.41 14.91 3.80
C SER A 16 -12.33 14.67 2.29
N ALA A 17 -11.53 15.46 1.56
CA ALA A 17 -11.37 15.28 0.12
C ALA A 17 -10.75 13.92 -0.24
N PHE A 18 -9.78 13.47 0.55
CA PHE A 18 -9.16 12.15 0.39
C PHE A 18 -10.16 11.00 0.63
N ILE A 19 -10.94 11.09 1.70
CA ILE A 19 -12.02 10.13 2.01
C ILE A 19 -13.04 10.08 0.87
N ASP A 20 -13.52 11.25 0.42
CA ASP A 20 -14.51 11.35 -0.65
C ASP A 20 -14.00 10.74 -1.96
N ALA A 21 -12.73 10.92 -2.28
CA ALA A 21 -12.11 10.31 -3.46
C ALA A 21 -12.05 8.78 -3.36
N ILE A 22 -11.71 8.23 -2.19
CA ILE A 22 -11.74 6.78 -1.96
C ILE A 22 -13.16 6.24 -2.14
N LEU A 23 -14.16 6.90 -1.55
CA LEU A 23 -15.56 6.48 -1.64
C LEU A 23 -16.07 6.54 -3.09
N ARG A 24 -15.68 7.56 -3.86
CA ARG A 24 -15.99 7.65 -5.30
C ARG A 24 -15.33 6.51 -6.08
N LEU A 25 -14.04 6.24 -5.83
CA LEU A 25 -13.33 5.15 -6.50
C LEU A 25 -13.93 3.78 -6.16
N LYS A 26 -14.46 3.63 -4.94
CA LYS A 26 -15.08 2.41 -4.44
C LYS A 26 -16.50 2.16 -4.97
N ASN A 27 -17.22 3.20 -5.38
CA ASN A 27 -18.66 3.10 -5.65
C ASN A 27 -19.13 3.67 -7.00
N ASN A 28 -18.33 4.51 -7.65
CA ASN A 28 -18.77 5.30 -8.80
C ASN A 28 -17.86 5.20 -10.02
N VAL A 29 -16.76 4.47 -9.92
CA VAL A 29 -15.85 4.24 -11.05
C VAL A 29 -15.85 2.75 -11.35
N ASP A 30 -16.22 2.39 -12.58
CA ASP A 30 -16.28 0.99 -13.00
C ASP A 30 -14.91 0.32 -12.90
N SER A 31 -14.91 -0.93 -12.45
CA SER A 31 -13.74 -1.80 -12.51
C SER A 31 -13.30 -2.01 -13.97
N VAL A 32 -11.99 -2.03 -14.20
CA VAL A 32 -11.38 -2.44 -15.47
C VAL A 32 -11.28 -3.95 -15.54
N LEU A 33 -10.99 -4.62 -14.41
CA LEU A 33 -10.73 -6.05 -14.39
C LEU A 33 -12.01 -6.89 -14.40
N ARG A 34 -13.09 -6.38 -13.80
CA ARG A 34 -14.39 -7.03 -13.63
C ARG A 34 -15.56 -6.01 -13.81
N PRO A 35 -15.72 -5.40 -15.00
CA PRO A 35 -16.78 -4.43 -15.26
C PRO A 35 -18.17 -4.96 -14.90
N GLY A 36 -19.00 -4.13 -14.26
CA GLY A 36 -20.36 -4.47 -13.84
C GLY A 36 -20.47 -5.40 -12.61
N GLN A 37 -19.36 -5.91 -12.08
CA GLN A 37 -19.32 -6.74 -10.87
C GLN A 37 -18.61 -6.04 -9.69
N GLN A 38 -17.64 -5.18 -10.00
CA GLN A 38 -16.76 -4.51 -9.05
C GLN A 38 -16.55 -3.04 -9.44
N CYS A 39 -15.93 -2.26 -8.56
CA CYS A 39 -15.51 -0.88 -8.82
C CYS A 39 -13.98 -0.77 -8.94
N ARG A 40 -13.49 0.38 -9.39
CA ARG A 40 -12.06 0.59 -9.66
C ARG A 40 -11.18 0.42 -8.42
N TYR A 41 -11.66 0.72 -7.23
CA TYR A 41 -10.93 0.42 -5.98
C TYR A 41 -10.66 -1.09 -5.85
N ASP A 42 -11.65 -1.92 -6.16
CA ASP A 42 -11.57 -3.38 -6.01
C ASP A 42 -10.51 -3.98 -6.94
N ASP A 43 -10.19 -3.34 -8.07
CA ASP A 43 -9.09 -3.75 -8.95
C ASP A 43 -7.75 -3.75 -8.20
N PHE A 44 -7.47 -2.73 -7.38
CA PHE A 44 -6.23 -2.65 -6.60
C PHE A 44 -6.13 -3.79 -5.57
N VAL A 45 -7.26 -4.16 -4.98
CA VAL A 45 -7.35 -5.31 -4.08
C VAL A 45 -7.07 -6.60 -4.84
N GLN A 46 -7.66 -6.78 -6.03
CA GLN A 46 -7.47 -7.97 -6.86
C GLN A 46 -6.02 -8.10 -7.37
N ILE A 47 -5.42 -6.98 -7.81
CA ILE A 47 -4.01 -6.91 -8.24
C ILE A 47 -3.09 -7.38 -7.12
N HIS A 48 -3.26 -6.84 -5.90
CA HIS A 48 -2.46 -7.24 -4.75
C HIS A 48 -2.73 -8.69 -4.34
N LYS A 49 -3.99 -9.14 -4.30
CA LYS A 49 -4.32 -10.54 -3.99
C LYS A 49 -3.60 -11.52 -4.93
N ASN A 50 -3.58 -11.24 -6.23
CA ASN A 50 -2.88 -12.07 -7.22
C ASN A 50 -1.36 -12.08 -7.00
N SER A 51 -0.81 -10.99 -6.47
CA SER A 51 0.62 -10.87 -6.14
C SER A 51 1.04 -11.66 -4.89
N MET A 52 0.09 -12.13 -4.08
CA MET A 52 0.36 -12.93 -2.88
C MET A 52 0.39 -14.44 -3.16
N GLY A 53 0.20 -14.85 -4.42
CA GLY A 53 0.23 -16.25 -4.85
C GLY A 53 -1.15 -16.82 -5.15
N GLY A 54 -1.33 -18.12 -4.93
CA GLY A 54 -2.60 -18.83 -5.15
C GLY A 54 -2.74 -19.46 -6.53
N ALA A 55 -3.97 -19.51 -7.06
CA ALA A 55 -4.28 -20.24 -8.29
C ALA A 55 -3.76 -19.56 -9.57
N SER A 56 -3.63 -18.23 -9.56
CA SER A 56 -3.16 -17.42 -10.69
C SER A 56 -2.12 -16.39 -10.20
N PRO A 57 -0.90 -16.83 -9.80
CA PRO A 57 0.10 -15.94 -9.23
C PRO A 57 0.71 -15.02 -10.30
N LEU A 58 1.18 -13.85 -9.88
CA LEU A 58 2.02 -13.00 -10.73
C LEU A 58 3.41 -13.64 -10.91
N VAL A 59 3.97 -13.54 -12.13
CA VAL A 59 5.29 -14.05 -12.48
C VAL A 59 6.05 -12.99 -13.29
N PRO A 60 7.16 -12.41 -12.77
CA PRO A 60 7.72 -12.64 -11.44
C PRO A 60 6.80 -12.12 -10.32
N ASN A 61 6.87 -12.75 -9.15
CA ASN A 61 6.12 -12.33 -7.97
C ASN A 61 6.85 -11.15 -7.29
N PRO A 62 6.15 -10.07 -6.90
CA PRO A 62 6.78 -8.91 -6.30
C PRO A 62 7.12 -9.07 -4.80
N HIS A 63 6.41 -9.93 -4.07
CA HIS A 63 6.64 -10.15 -2.64
C HIS A 63 7.82 -11.08 -2.38
N ARG A 64 8.54 -10.86 -1.27
CA ARG A 64 9.75 -11.62 -0.91
C ARG A 64 10.76 -11.64 -2.05
N SER A 65 10.93 -10.49 -2.68
CA SER A 65 11.72 -10.33 -3.89
C SER A 65 12.22 -8.90 -4.01
N PRO A 66 13.34 -8.67 -4.72
CA PRO A 66 13.84 -7.32 -4.98
C PRO A 66 12.80 -6.37 -5.60
N LEU A 67 11.74 -6.90 -6.24
CA LEU A 67 10.67 -6.13 -6.87
C LEU A 67 9.67 -5.53 -5.88
N PHE A 68 9.71 -5.88 -4.58
CA PHE A 68 8.74 -5.44 -3.57
C PHE A 68 8.51 -3.92 -3.61
N TYR A 69 9.58 -3.13 -3.50
CA TYR A 69 9.49 -1.68 -3.49
C TYR A 69 9.11 -1.06 -4.85
N PRO A 70 9.78 -1.39 -5.98
CA PRO A 70 9.37 -0.93 -7.31
C PRO A 70 7.89 -1.20 -7.62
N TRP A 71 7.42 -2.40 -7.32
CA TRP A 71 6.06 -2.82 -7.62
C TRP A 71 5.03 -2.07 -6.78
N HIS A 72 5.23 -2.00 -5.46
CA HIS A 72 4.33 -1.25 -4.58
C HIS A 72 4.33 0.24 -4.87
N ARG A 73 5.48 0.83 -5.24
CA ARG A 73 5.59 2.23 -5.66
C ARG A 73 4.66 2.55 -6.83
N ILE A 74 4.64 1.70 -7.85
CA ILE A 74 3.72 1.87 -8.98
C ILE A 74 2.27 1.61 -8.54
N LEU A 75 2.00 0.57 -7.75
CA LEU A 75 0.64 0.29 -7.28
C LEU A 75 0.03 1.51 -6.55
N ILE A 76 0.76 2.09 -5.59
CA ILE A 76 0.29 3.26 -4.83
C ILE A 76 0.24 4.52 -5.70
N ARG A 77 1.16 4.70 -6.66
CA ARG A 77 1.09 5.84 -7.59
C ARG A 77 -0.13 5.75 -8.52
N GLN A 78 -0.42 4.56 -9.06
CA GLN A 78 -1.62 4.35 -9.88
C GLN A 78 -2.89 4.51 -9.06
N PHE A 79 -2.88 4.14 -7.78
CA PHE A 79 -4.01 4.38 -6.87
C PHE A 79 -4.24 5.88 -6.65
N GLU A 80 -3.19 6.65 -6.38
CA GLU A 80 -3.23 8.11 -6.25
C GLU A 80 -3.82 8.79 -7.49
N LEU A 81 -3.34 8.44 -8.69
CA LEU A 81 -3.86 8.97 -9.96
C LEU A 81 -5.33 8.57 -10.19
N ALA A 82 -5.73 7.37 -9.78
CA ALA A 82 -7.12 6.93 -9.86
C ALA A 82 -8.03 7.72 -8.92
N LEU A 83 -7.55 8.06 -7.71
CA LEU A 83 -8.27 8.94 -6.79
C LEU A 83 -8.44 10.35 -7.36
N GLN A 84 -7.37 10.93 -7.91
CA GLN A 84 -7.42 12.25 -8.57
C GLN A 84 -8.45 12.25 -9.70
N SER A 85 -8.46 11.22 -10.55
CA SER A 85 -9.42 11.06 -11.62
C SER A 85 -10.86 10.88 -11.11
N ALA A 86 -11.07 10.04 -10.09
CA ALA A 86 -12.39 9.77 -9.53
C ALA A 86 -13.03 11.00 -8.87
N ALA A 87 -12.22 11.84 -8.24
CA ALA A 87 -12.65 13.10 -7.63
C ALA A 87 -12.67 14.28 -8.61
N SER A 88 -12.06 14.13 -9.80
CA SER A 88 -11.76 15.26 -10.70
C SER A 88 -10.97 16.37 -9.99
N ASP A 89 -10.03 15.96 -9.13
CA ASP A 89 -9.22 16.85 -8.31
C ASP A 89 -7.73 16.42 -8.36
N PRO A 90 -6.88 17.12 -9.14
CA PRO A 90 -5.47 16.78 -9.25
C PRO A 90 -4.67 17.14 -7.99
N THR A 91 -5.25 17.81 -6.99
CA THR A 91 -4.56 18.19 -5.76
C THR A 91 -4.54 17.07 -4.71
N ILE A 92 -5.30 16.00 -4.93
CA ILE A 92 -5.34 14.84 -4.05
C ILE A 92 -4.03 14.06 -4.14
N THR A 93 -3.41 13.85 -2.99
CA THR A 93 -2.18 13.07 -2.84
C THR A 93 -2.36 12.05 -1.73
N LEU A 94 -1.72 10.89 -1.84
CA LEU A 94 -1.70 9.91 -0.77
C LEU A 94 -0.93 10.44 0.43
N PRO A 95 -1.53 10.40 1.64
CA PRO A 95 -0.76 10.61 2.84
C PRO A 95 0.02 9.36 3.23
N TYR A 96 1.05 9.52 4.06
CA TYR A 96 1.72 8.41 4.72
C TYR A 96 1.38 8.36 6.21
N TRP A 97 1.42 7.14 6.76
CA TRP A 97 1.27 6.92 8.20
C TRP A 97 2.59 6.52 8.84
N ASN A 98 3.17 7.45 9.61
CA ASN A 98 4.29 7.12 10.50
C ASN A 98 3.77 6.33 11.71
N TRP A 99 4.13 5.04 11.79
CA TRP A 99 3.70 4.10 12.85
C TRP A 99 4.12 4.51 14.27
N GLN A 100 5.07 5.44 14.39
CA GLN A 100 5.55 5.96 15.68
C GLN A 100 4.56 6.95 16.32
N LEU A 101 3.57 7.43 15.58
CA LEU A 101 2.53 8.31 16.10
C LEU A 101 1.51 7.48 16.90
N THR A 102 1.29 7.87 18.15
CA THR A 102 0.38 7.19 19.09
C THR A 102 -0.70 8.13 19.58
N GLY A 103 -1.71 7.60 20.27
CA GLY A 103 -2.77 8.42 20.86
C GLY A 103 -3.58 9.19 19.82
N ALA A 104 -3.81 10.49 20.03
CA ALA A 104 -4.63 11.31 19.13
C ALA A 104 -4.01 11.53 17.73
N ASP A 105 -2.71 11.25 17.57
CA ASP A 105 -1.98 11.47 16.31
C ASP A 105 -1.94 10.23 15.41
N ASN A 106 -2.63 9.14 15.79
CA ASN A 106 -2.75 7.95 14.96
C ASN A 106 -3.93 8.08 13.97
N PRO A 107 -3.93 7.35 12.84
CA PRO A 107 -4.93 7.51 11.79
C PRO A 107 -6.30 6.86 12.09
N PHE A 108 -6.40 6.01 13.12
CA PHE A 108 -7.57 5.21 13.47
C PHE A 108 -8.60 6.00 14.30
N THR A 109 -9.03 7.15 13.77
CA THR A 109 -10.04 8.03 14.34
C THR A 109 -11.33 7.97 13.52
N SER A 110 -12.48 8.26 14.14
CA SER A 110 -13.78 8.23 13.48
C SER A 110 -13.95 9.28 12.38
N ASP A 111 -13.13 10.33 12.37
CA ASP A 111 -13.11 11.37 11.33
C ASP A 111 -12.10 11.08 10.20
N PHE A 112 -11.31 9.99 10.29
CA PHE A 112 -10.31 9.65 9.28
C PHE A 112 -10.36 8.19 8.81
N MET A 113 -9.63 7.25 9.41
CA MET A 113 -9.59 5.86 8.93
C MET A 113 -10.58 4.93 9.62
N GLY A 114 -11.34 5.41 10.61
CA GLY A 114 -12.21 4.59 11.45
C GLY A 114 -11.46 3.90 12.59
N SER A 115 -12.20 3.45 13.60
CA SER A 115 -11.64 2.84 14.81
C SER A 115 -11.11 1.41 14.60
N ASN A 116 -10.70 0.77 15.71
CA ASN A 116 -10.58 -0.68 15.80
C ASN A 116 -11.93 -1.38 15.52
N GLY A 117 -11.87 -2.67 15.23
CA GLY A 117 -13.04 -3.52 15.04
C GLY A 117 -13.79 -3.85 16.34
N ASP A 118 -15.07 -4.14 16.20
CA ASP A 118 -15.94 -4.59 17.28
C ASP A 118 -15.87 -6.12 17.42
N ASN A 119 -15.39 -6.59 18.57
CA ASN A 119 -15.28 -8.02 18.88
C ASN A 119 -16.64 -8.76 18.89
N LEU A 120 -17.74 -8.06 19.10
CA LEU A 120 -19.09 -8.62 19.02
C LEU A 120 -19.60 -8.74 17.57
N GLN A 121 -18.89 -8.15 16.61
CA GLN A 121 -19.27 -8.10 15.20
C GLN A 121 -18.16 -8.65 14.28
N ASP A 122 -17.51 -9.74 14.71
CA ASP A 122 -16.42 -10.37 13.95
C ASP A 122 -15.31 -9.37 13.61
N GLN A 123 -14.92 -8.54 14.59
CA GLN A 123 -13.87 -7.53 14.44
C GLN A 123 -14.14 -6.51 13.32
N ARG A 124 -15.41 -6.32 12.92
CA ARG A 124 -15.79 -5.34 11.90
C ARG A 124 -15.56 -3.93 12.41
N VAL A 125 -15.01 -3.06 11.57
CA VAL A 125 -14.93 -1.61 11.83
C VAL A 125 -16.33 -1.02 11.73
N THR A 126 -16.82 -0.45 12.84
CA THR A 126 -18.21 0.05 12.97
C THR A 126 -18.29 1.58 13.02
N SER A 127 -17.15 2.28 12.99
CA SER A 127 -17.09 3.74 13.02
C SER A 127 -16.25 4.32 11.90
N GLY A 128 -16.57 5.55 11.50
CA GLY A 128 -15.83 6.33 10.54
C GLY A 128 -16.21 6.07 9.09
N PRO A 129 -15.54 6.76 8.15
CA PRO A 129 -15.99 6.89 6.77
C PRO A 129 -15.81 5.63 5.93
N PHE A 130 -15.25 4.55 6.49
CA PHE A 130 -15.12 3.26 5.82
C PHE A 130 -15.86 2.13 6.56
N SER A 131 -16.63 2.45 7.61
CA SER A 131 -17.50 1.46 8.23
C SER A 131 -18.67 1.13 7.31
N ARG A 132 -19.13 -0.12 7.37
CA ARG A 132 -20.26 -0.57 6.55
C ARG A 132 -21.54 0.17 6.95
N GLU A 133 -21.71 0.42 8.24
CA GLU A 133 -22.91 1.02 8.83
C GLU A 133 -23.07 2.49 8.47
N GLN A 134 -21.98 3.19 8.15
CA GLN A 134 -22.01 4.63 7.83
C GLN A 134 -21.77 4.94 6.34
N SER A 135 -21.09 4.07 5.57
CA SER A 135 -20.28 4.65 4.49
C SER A 135 -20.08 3.84 3.20
N GLN A 136 -21.07 3.08 2.70
CA GLN A 136 -21.05 2.61 1.31
C GLN A 136 -19.77 1.81 0.92
N PHE A 137 -19.01 1.29 1.88
CA PHE A 137 -17.70 0.67 1.63
C PHE A 137 -17.82 -0.84 1.76
N ASP A 138 -18.50 -1.46 0.78
CA ASP A 138 -18.65 -2.92 0.78
C ASP A 138 -17.35 -3.59 0.30
N VAL A 139 -16.80 -4.48 1.11
CA VAL A 139 -15.74 -5.40 0.70
C VAL A 139 -16.32 -6.40 -0.31
N ARG A 140 -15.72 -6.47 -1.51
CA ARG A 140 -16.19 -7.30 -2.65
C ARG A 140 -15.15 -8.30 -3.14
N VAL A 141 -13.91 -8.16 -2.70
CA VAL A 141 -12.80 -9.07 -3.02
C VAL A 141 -12.41 -9.75 -1.72
N TRP A 142 -12.55 -11.05 -1.64
CA TRP A 142 -12.16 -11.85 -0.48
C TRP A 142 -11.09 -12.85 -0.88
N ASP A 143 -10.27 -13.26 0.07
CA ASP A 143 -9.28 -14.32 -0.16
C ASP A 143 -9.98 -15.65 -0.45
N GLU A 144 -10.99 -15.95 0.35
CA GLU A 144 -11.88 -17.10 0.24
C GLU A 144 -13.12 -16.80 -0.62
N GLY A 145 -13.93 -17.83 -0.92
CA GLY A 145 -15.10 -17.70 -1.79
C GLY A 145 -16.22 -16.79 -1.23
N THR A 146 -16.33 -16.65 0.09
CA THR A 146 -17.24 -15.74 0.77
C THR A 146 -16.53 -15.08 1.96
N GLY A 147 -16.88 -13.84 2.27
CA GLY A 147 -16.26 -13.13 3.38
C GLY A 147 -17.13 -12.03 3.97
N ASN A 148 -16.60 -11.36 5.00
CA ASN A 148 -17.26 -10.23 5.64
C ASN A 148 -17.31 -9.05 4.65
N THR A 149 -18.48 -8.41 4.54
CA THR A 149 -18.68 -7.27 3.63
C THR A 149 -18.18 -5.95 4.21
N GLY A 150 -17.77 -5.91 5.48
CA GLY A 150 -17.08 -4.76 6.07
C GLY A 150 -15.60 -5.05 6.30
N ILE A 151 -14.80 -3.98 6.36
CA ILE A 151 -13.40 -4.05 6.79
C ILE A 151 -13.33 -4.60 8.22
N ARG A 152 -12.34 -5.46 8.49
CA ARG A 152 -12.08 -6.00 9.84
C ARG A 152 -10.73 -5.53 10.36
N ARG A 153 -10.64 -5.23 11.65
CA ARG A 153 -9.41 -4.86 12.35
C ARG A 153 -9.40 -5.42 13.76
N ASN A 154 -8.23 -5.79 14.25
CA ASN A 154 -8.01 -6.17 15.64
C ASN A 154 -6.68 -5.58 16.14
N LEU A 155 -6.66 -4.25 16.21
CA LEU A 155 -5.46 -3.45 16.45
C LEU A 155 -4.73 -3.90 17.72
N GLY A 156 -3.46 -4.27 17.57
CA GLY A 156 -2.57 -4.65 18.67
C GLY A 156 -2.80 -6.03 19.26
N ALA A 157 -3.66 -6.87 18.65
CA ALA A 157 -3.86 -8.24 19.12
C ALA A 157 -2.66 -9.16 18.82
N ILE A 158 -1.90 -8.89 17.75
CA ILE A 158 -0.74 -9.67 17.33
C ILE A 158 0.45 -8.73 17.09
N GLY A 159 1.58 -9.00 17.73
CA GLY A 159 2.80 -8.23 17.52
C GLY A 159 2.74 -6.79 18.01
N ALA A 160 3.66 -5.96 17.53
CA ALA A 160 3.77 -4.54 17.86
C ALA A 160 4.17 -3.76 16.60
N LEU A 161 3.81 -2.47 16.56
CA LEU A 161 4.29 -1.57 15.50
C LEU A 161 5.82 -1.42 15.59
N PRO A 162 6.53 -1.28 14.46
CA PRO A 162 7.97 -1.07 14.46
C PRO A 162 8.40 0.16 15.27
N SER A 163 9.41 -0.03 16.12
CA SER A 163 9.98 1.05 16.93
C SER A 163 10.88 1.98 16.10
N ALA A 164 11.25 3.14 16.66
CA ALA A 164 12.25 4.00 16.03
C ALA A 164 13.62 3.33 15.87
N GLU A 165 14.02 2.54 16.86
CA GLU A 165 15.27 1.77 16.81
C GLU A 165 15.22 0.72 15.68
N THR A 166 14.10 0.03 15.52
CA THR A 166 13.89 -0.93 14.43
C THR A 166 14.00 -0.22 13.08
N VAL A 167 13.32 0.91 12.88
CA VAL A 167 13.40 1.68 11.63
C VAL A 167 14.84 2.11 11.33
N ILE A 168 15.56 2.66 12.31
CA ILE A 168 16.96 3.11 12.13
C ILE A 168 17.88 1.93 11.83
N SER A 169 17.77 0.84 12.58
CA SER A 169 18.62 -0.34 12.38
C SER A 169 18.39 -0.99 11.01
N THR A 170 17.14 -1.02 10.52
CA THR A 170 16.82 -1.47 9.18
C THR A 170 17.37 -0.50 8.13
N LEU A 171 17.23 0.82 8.32
CA LEU A 171 17.78 1.83 7.40
C LEU A 171 19.29 1.76 7.24
N ASN A 172 20.02 1.13 8.16
CA ASN A 172 21.47 0.92 8.05
C ASN A 172 21.85 -0.37 7.32
N ARG A 173 20.89 -1.17 6.84
CA ARG A 173 21.14 -2.43 6.13
C ARG A 173 21.58 -2.16 4.70
N ALA A 174 22.56 -2.93 4.24
CA ALA A 174 23.00 -2.96 2.87
C ALA A 174 23.50 -4.39 2.54
N PRO A 175 23.43 -4.82 1.27
CA PRO A 175 22.99 -4.05 0.12
C PRO A 175 21.44 -4.07 0.00
N TYR A 176 20.84 -3.59 -1.10
CA TYR A 176 19.38 -3.57 -1.30
C TYR A 176 18.75 -4.98 -1.26
N TRP A 177 19.42 -6.01 -1.79
CA TRP A 177 18.87 -7.31 -2.20
C TRP A 177 18.20 -8.17 -1.13
N MET A 178 17.53 -9.24 -1.57
CA MET A 178 16.78 -10.20 -0.75
C MET A 178 17.63 -11.19 0.07
N ASN A 179 18.93 -10.91 0.27
CA ASN A 179 19.76 -11.78 1.11
C ASN A 179 19.39 -11.59 2.60
N GLY A 180 19.81 -12.51 3.47
CA GLY A 180 19.38 -12.54 4.87
C GLY A 180 19.65 -11.27 5.69
N SER A 181 20.55 -10.39 5.24
CA SER A 181 20.89 -9.12 5.89
C SER A 181 20.58 -7.88 5.06
N GLY A 182 20.07 -8.04 3.85
CA GLY A 182 19.86 -6.97 2.90
C GLY A 182 18.62 -6.15 3.24
N TRP A 183 18.60 -4.90 2.77
CA TRP A 183 17.55 -3.94 3.09
C TRP A 183 16.17 -4.44 2.73
N GLU A 184 15.96 -4.93 1.50
CA GLU A 184 14.63 -5.33 1.01
C GLU A 184 14.05 -6.43 1.91
N ASN A 185 14.74 -7.56 2.06
CA ASN A 185 14.26 -8.68 2.87
C ASN A 185 14.06 -8.30 4.35
N VAL A 186 15.01 -7.57 4.97
CA VAL A 186 14.87 -7.18 6.39
C VAL A 186 13.75 -6.15 6.55
N SER A 187 13.57 -5.22 5.62
CA SER A 187 12.49 -4.23 5.69
C SER A 187 11.11 -4.87 5.53
N GLU A 188 10.96 -5.86 4.64
CA GLU A 188 9.69 -6.57 4.49
C GLU A 188 9.33 -7.33 5.77
N ILE A 189 10.33 -7.99 6.40
CA ILE A 189 10.14 -8.81 7.60
C ILE A 189 9.96 -7.97 8.88
N GLU A 190 10.77 -6.93 9.08
CA GLU A 190 10.87 -6.22 10.36
C GLU A 190 10.07 -4.90 10.39
N LEU A 191 9.67 -4.37 9.21
CA LEU A 191 8.90 -3.12 9.12
C LEU A 191 7.50 -3.33 8.54
N HIS A 192 7.39 -3.98 7.38
CA HIS A 192 6.11 -4.17 6.68
C HIS A 192 5.22 -5.21 7.36
N ASN A 193 5.68 -6.46 7.47
CA ASN A 193 4.88 -7.58 7.99
C ASN A 193 4.33 -7.33 9.41
N PRO A 194 5.07 -6.74 10.36
CA PRO A 194 4.56 -6.49 11.70
C PRO A 194 3.40 -5.49 11.72
N VAL A 195 3.36 -4.52 10.80
CA VAL A 195 2.25 -3.55 10.73
C VAL A 195 0.99 -4.22 10.19
N HIS A 196 1.10 -5.05 9.15
CA HIS A 196 -0.01 -5.89 8.68
C HIS A 196 -0.57 -6.77 9.80
N ALA A 197 0.32 -7.46 10.53
CA ALA A 197 -0.06 -8.32 11.66
C ALA A 197 -0.70 -7.53 12.81
N TRP A 198 -0.16 -6.35 13.14
CA TRP A 198 -0.65 -5.50 14.23
C TRP A 198 -2.05 -4.97 13.97
N ILE A 199 -2.38 -4.63 12.72
CA ILE A 199 -3.74 -4.20 12.36
C ILE A 199 -4.69 -5.40 12.36
N GLY A 200 -4.23 -6.55 11.86
CA GLY A 200 -5.00 -7.77 11.74
C GLY A 200 -6.23 -7.62 10.85
N GLY A 201 -7.17 -8.55 10.96
CA GLY A 201 -8.39 -8.55 10.15
C GLY A 201 -8.07 -8.48 8.65
N SER A 202 -8.69 -7.55 7.94
CA SER A 202 -8.47 -7.36 6.50
C SER A 202 -7.01 -7.13 6.15
N MET A 203 -6.25 -6.38 6.98
CA MET A 203 -4.82 -6.14 6.71
C MET A 203 -3.94 -7.40 6.86
N GLY A 204 -4.44 -8.47 7.47
CA GLY A 204 -3.73 -9.76 7.54
C GLY A 204 -3.90 -10.65 6.31
N ASP A 205 -4.84 -10.31 5.42
CA ASP A 205 -5.22 -11.12 4.26
C ASP A 205 -4.40 -10.72 3.01
N ALA A 206 -4.36 -11.58 1.98
CA ALA A 206 -3.79 -11.22 0.68
C ALA A 206 -4.57 -10.08 -0.01
N SER A 207 -5.86 -9.96 0.30
CA SER A 207 -6.72 -8.83 -0.06
C SER A 207 -6.62 -7.66 0.93
N SER A 208 -5.48 -7.49 1.60
CA SER A 208 -5.21 -6.39 2.55
C SER A 208 -5.54 -4.97 2.07
N PRO A 209 -5.44 -4.61 0.77
CA PRO A 209 -5.88 -3.29 0.31
C PRO A 209 -7.39 -3.05 0.45
N ASN A 210 -8.20 -4.05 0.84
CA ASN A 210 -9.57 -3.81 1.28
C ASN A 210 -9.65 -2.79 2.41
N ASP A 211 -8.64 -2.72 3.27
CA ASP A 211 -8.53 -1.66 4.27
C ASP A 211 -7.75 -0.47 3.67
N PRO A 212 -8.34 0.74 3.54
CA PRO A 212 -7.65 1.90 2.97
C PRO A 212 -6.38 2.32 3.71
N ILE A 213 -6.17 1.87 4.96
CA ILE A 213 -4.91 2.10 5.68
C ILE A 213 -3.69 1.47 4.99
N PHE A 214 -3.91 0.43 4.16
CA PHE A 214 -2.88 -0.19 3.32
C PHE A 214 -2.06 0.85 2.57
N PHE A 215 -2.73 1.78 1.88
CA PHE A 215 -2.07 2.76 1.04
C PHE A 215 -1.21 3.75 1.86
N LEU A 216 -1.66 4.12 3.06
CA LEU A 216 -0.90 4.99 3.97
C LEU A 216 0.33 4.27 4.53
N HIS A 217 0.18 2.99 4.86
CA HIS A 217 1.28 2.12 5.31
C HIS A 217 2.35 1.98 4.22
N HIS A 218 1.95 1.64 2.99
CA HIS A 218 2.86 1.48 1.87
C HIS A 218 3.48 2.79 1.40
N CYS A 219 2.80 3.94 1.55
CA CYS A 219 3.45 5.25 1.34
C CYS A 219 4.56 5.51 2.37
N TYR A 220 4.43 5.04 3.62
CA TYR A 220 5.52 5.20 4.60
C TYR A 220 6.69 4.26 4.29
N LEU A 221 6.44 3.03 3.84
CA LEU A 221 7.50 2.14 3.33
C LEU A 221 8.22 2.76 2.12
N ASP A 222 7.47 3.30 1.17
CA ASP A 222 8.02 3.98 -0.01
C ASP A 222 8.88 5.20 0.36
N LEU A 223 8.44 6.00 1.35
CA LEU A 223 9.25 7.06 1.96
C LEU A 223 10.56 6.52 2.56
N LEU A 224 10.50 5.41 3.30
CA LEU A 224 11.70 4.79 3.89
C LEU A 224 12.67 4.29 2.81
N TRP A 225 12.17 3.80 1.67
CA TRP A 225 13.04 3.44 0.55
C TRP A 225 13.75 4.65 -0.09
N GLU A 226 13.08 5.80 -0.21
CA GLU A 226 13.75 7.05 -0.63
C GLU A 226 14.86 7.43 0.36
N ARG A 227 14.58 7.37 1.67
CA ARG A 227 15.59 7.64 2.71
C ARG A 227 16.76 6.69 2.63
N TRP A 228 16.48 5.39 2.43
CA TRP A 228 17.51 4.39 2.30
C TRP A 228 18.43 4.67 1.10
N LYS A 229 17.88 5.04 -0.06
CA LYS A 229 18.67 5.40 -1.25
C LYS A 229 19.53 6.65 -1.01
N HIS A 230 19.00 7.65 -0.31
CA HIS A 230 19.77 8.84 0.08
C HIS A 230 20.90 8.51 1.06
N GLN A 231 20.68 7.56 1.96
CA GLN A 231 21.70 7.10 2.92
C GLN A 231 22.78 6.23 2.26
N HIS A 232 22.45 5.57 1.14
CA HIS A 232 23.34 4.65 0.43
C HIS A 232 23.56 5.02 -1.05
N PRO A 233 24.07 6.23 -1.34
CA PRO A 233 24.17 6.74 -2.72
C PRO A 233 25.14 5.94 -3.61
N GLY A 234 25.98 5.08 -3.01
CA GLY A 234 26.95 4.23 -3.73
C GLY A 234 26.57 2.75 -3.82
N THR A 235 25.41 2.34 -3.30
CA THR A 235 24.97 0.94 -3.42
C THR A 235 24.35 0.72 -4.80
N PRO A 236 24.88 -0.20 -5.63
CA PRO A 236 24.28 -0.51 -6.93
C PRO A 236 22.86 -0.99 -6.72
N GLY A 237 21.87 -0.20 -7.17
CA GLY A 237 20.48 -0.60 -7.11
C GLY A 237 20.17 -1.47 -8.33
N PHE A 238 19.73 -2.70 -8.11
CA PHE A 238 19.22 -3.60 -9.16
C PHE A 238 20.19 -3.99 -10.28
N THR A 239 21.45 -3.53 -10.25
CA THR A 239 22.52 -3.88 -11.19
C THR A 239 23.64 -4.63 -10.49
N ASN A 240 23.94 -5.87 -10.92
CA ASN A 240 25.10 -6.66 -10.48
C ASN A 240 25.19 -6.89 -8.96
N GLU A 241 24.08 -6.83 -8.24
CA GLU A 241 24.08 -6.98 -6.79
C GLU A 241 24.28 -8.45 -6.41
N ALA A 242 25.40 -8.75 -5.74
CA ALA A 242 25.84 -10.13 -5.46
C ALA A 242 25.96 -11.03 -6.72
N GLY A 243 26.28 -10.44 -7.89
CA GLY A 243 26.39 -11.19 -9.14
C GLY A 243 25.04 -11.64 -9.72
N SER A 244 23.94 -11.04 -9.25
CA SER A 244 22.61 -11.23 -9.84
C SER A 244 22.51 -10.58 -11.22
N THR A 245 21.57 -11.08 -12.02
CA THR A 245 21.20 -10.47 -13.30
C THR A 245 20.71 -9.04 -13.08
N ASP A 246 21.13 -8.12 -13.94
CA ASP A 246 20.58 -6.76 -14.00
C ASP A 246 19.04 -6.80 -14.11
N MET A 247 18.36 -6.12 -13.19
CA MET A 247 16.92 -6.07 -13.11
C MET A 247 16.32 -4.73 -13.56
N ASN A 248 17.11 -3.75 -13.99
CA ASN A 248 16.59 -2.41 -14.35
C ASN A 248 15.52 -2.47 -15.44
N GLU A 249 15.72 -3.31 -16.45
CA GLU A 249 14.78 -3.51 -17.56
C GLU A 249 13.68 -4.55 -17.25
N THR A 250 13.63 -5.06 -16.01
CA THR A 250 12.58 -6.00 -15.60
C THR A 250 11.23 -5.29 -15.61
N VAL A 251 10.31 -5.79 -16.44
CA VAL A 251 8.92 -5.31 -16.49
C VAL A 251 8.16 -5.77 -15.25
N LEU A 252 7.52 -4.83 -14.56
CA LEU A 252 6.67 -5.08 -13.40
C LEU A 252 5.30 -5.59 -13.87
N ILE A 253 4.87 -6.72 -13.31
CA ILE A 253 3.64 -7.42 -13.70
C ILE A 253 2.54 -7.16 -12.67
N PHE A 254 1.35 -6.74 -13.11
CA PHE A 254 0.21 -6.40 -12.24
C PHE A 254 -1.05 -7.22 -12.53
N HIS A 255 -0.96 -8.21 -13.41
CA HIS A 255 -2.05 -9.12 -13.72
C HIS A 255 -1.49 -10.49 -14.10
N PRO A 256 -2.22 -11.57 -13.83
CA PRO A 256 -1.91 -12.87 -14.39
C PRO A 256 -1.95 -12.84 -15.93
N ALA A 257 -1.17 -13.70 -16.57
CA ALA A 257 -1.07 -13.74 -18.04
C ALA A 257 -2.41 -14.00 -18.76
N ASN A 258 -3.37 -14.63 -18.08
CA ASN A 258 -4.71 -14.92 -18.57
C ASN A 258 -5.77 -13.87 -18.17
N GLU A 259 -5.35 -12.76 -17.56
CA GLU A 259 -6.23 -11.67 -17.16
C GLU A 259 -5.90 -10.37 -17.90
N LEU A 260 -6.88 -9.46 -17.91
CA LEU A 260 -6.69 -8.12 -18.48
C LEU A 260 -5.64 -7.33 -17.70
N ALA A 261 -4.84 -6.55 -18.43
CA ALA A 261 -3.95 -5.59 -17.81
C ALA A 261 -4.76 -4.45 -17.18
N PRO A 262 -4.45 -4.03 -15.93
CA PRO A 262 -5.16 -2.95 -15.26
C PRO A 262 -4.88 -1.56 -15.87
N TRP A 263 -3.81 -1.45 -16.66
CA TRP A 263 -3.37 -0.23 -17.38
C TRP A 263 -2.75 -0.61 -18.72
N ALA A 264 -2.80 0.31 -19.70
CA ALA A 264 -2.14 0.13 -20.98
C ALA A 264 -0.61 0.33 -20.90
N GLN A 265 -0.17 1.16 -19.95
CA GLN A 265 1.25 1.41 -19.71
C GLN A 265 1.90 0.24 -18.97
N THR A 266 3.12 -0.10 -19.36
CA THR A 266 4.02 -0.99 -18.62
C THR A 266 5.07 -0.18 -17.88
N PHE A 267 5.60 -0.76 -16.80
CA PHE A 267 6.60 -0.12 -15.95
C PHE A 267 7.80 -1.04 -15.79
N THR A 268 9.01 -0.50 -15.90
CA THR A 268 10.24 -1.24 -15.57
C THR A 268 10.75 -0.81 -14.20
N VAL A 269 11.58 -1.63 -13.57
CA VAL A 269 12.26 -1.28 -12.31
C VAL A 269 12.97 0.07 -12.41
N GLN A 270 13.69 0.32 -13.51
CA GLN A 270 14.41 1.57 -13.74
C GLN A 270 13.54 2.82 -13.59
N GLN A 271 12.30 2.77 -14.10
CA GLN A 271 11.35 3.89 -14.06
C GLN A 271 10.83 4.19 -12.65
N THR A 272 11.06 3.28 -11.69
CA THR A 272 10.62 3.43 -10.30
C THR A 272 11.70 3.99 -9.38
N LEU A 273 12.96 4.05 -9.83
CA LEU A 273 14.10 4.37 -8.97
C LEU A 273 14.06 5.79 -8.43
N PHE A 274 13.40 6.72 -9.11
CA PHE A 274 13.29 8.11 -8.68
C PHE A 274 11.83 8.55 -8.67
N THR A 275 11.38 9.05 -7.52
CA THR A 275 9.99 9.53 -7.35
C THR A 275 9.64 10.70 -8.27
N ALA A 276 10.64 11.53 -8.60
CA ALA A 276 10.50 12.63 -9.55
C ALA A 276 10.11 12.17 -10.97
N GLU A 277 10.58 11.01 -11.43
CA GLU A 277 10.20 10.42 -12.73
C GLU A 277 8.74 9.94 -12.75
N LEU A 278 8.15 9.75 -11.56
CA LEU A 278 6.75 9.44 -11.36
C LEU A 278 5.93 10.68 -10.93
N ASP A 279 6.55 11.86 -10.99
CA ASP A 279 5.95 13.17 -10.75
C ASP A 279 5.39 13.36 -9.31
N TYR A 280 6.06 12.76 -8.32
CA TYR A 280 5.75 12.99 -6.90
C TYR A 280 7.01 13.07 -6.03
N ARG A 281 6.87 13.59 -4.82
CA ARG A 281 7.88 13.56 -3.75
C ARG A 281 7.23 13.48 -2.37
N TYR A 282 8.05 13.32 -1.34
CA TYR A 282 7.63 13.49 0.05
C TYR A 282 8.02 14.88 0.56
N ASP A 283 7.26 15.44 1.50
CA ASP A 283 7.44 16.78 2.08
C ASP A 283 8.77 17.03 2.79
N TYR A 284 9.48 15.99 3.23
CA TYR A 284 10.75 16.08 3.96
C TYR A 284 11.94 15.39 3.26
N ILE A 285 11.87 15.20 1.93
CA ILE A 285 12.95 14.63 1.11
C ILE A 285 13.21 15.52 -0.11
#